data_AF-A0A356F6B5-F1
#
_entry.id   AF-A0A356F6B5-F1
#
_cell.length_a   1.000
_cell.length_b   1.000
_cell.length_c   1.000
_cell.angle_alpha   90.00
_cell.angle_beta   90.00
_cell.angle_gamma   90.00
#
_symmetry.space_group_name_H-M   'P 1'
#
loop_
_entity.id
_entity.type
_entity.pdbx_description
1 polymer ?
#
loop_
_entity_poly.entity_id
_entity_poly.type
_entity_poly.pdbx_seq_one_letter_code
_entity_poly.pdbx_strand_id
1 'polypeptide(L)' 'MATLTEQMQIVRREIAYRRRLYPRWVADKKLSQKEADYQIEVMECVLSTLQAVLDFERGFITKNKKLFE' A
#
# COMPACT_ATOMS: atom_id res chain seq x y z
N MET A 1 -0.32 -1.83 18.54
CA MET A 1 -0.34 -1.08 17.25
C MET A 1 0.12 -2.01 16.15
N ALA A 2 -0.44 -1.91 14.94
CA ALA A 2 -0.04 -2.76 13.82
C ALA A 2 1.32 -2.34 13.24
N THR A 3 2.17 -3.32 12.93
CA THR A 3 3.48 -3.14 12.30
C THR A 3 3.35 -2.66 10.85
N LEU A 4 4.40 -2.06 10.28
CA LEU A 4 4.42 -1.66 8.86
C LEU A 4 4.16 -2.84 7.92
N THR A 5 4.68 -4.02 8.26
CA THR A 5 4.47 -5.23 7.45
C THR A 5 2.99 -5.64 7.43
N GLU A 6 2.31 -5.61 8.58
CA GLU A 6 0.87 -5.88 8.67
C GLU A 6 0.05 -4.84 7.89
N GLN A 7 0.40 -3.56 7.99
CA GLN A 7 -0.24 -2.49 7.22
C GLN A 7 -0.11 -2.73 5.71
N MET A 8 1.11 -3.05 5.24
CA MET A 8 1.37 -3.37 3.83
C MET A 8 0.59 -4.59 3.35
N GLN A 9 0.46 -5.64 4.17
CA GLN A 9 -0.32 -6.83 3.83
C GLN A 9 -1.80 -6.48 3.61
N ILE A 10 -2.39 -5.65 4.49
CA ILE A 10 -3.77 -5.19 4.35
C ILE A 10 -3.95 -4.34 3.09
N VAL A 11 -3.03 -3.40 2.83
CA VAL A 11 -3.07 -2.56 1.62
C VAL A 11 -2.98 -3.40 0.34
N ARG A 12 -2.08 -4.39 0.28
CA ARG A 12 -1.97 -5.31 -0.87
C ARG A 12 -3.27 -6.08 -1.10
N ARG A 13 -3.89 -6.57 -0.03
CA ARG A 13 -5.18 -7.27 -0.09
C ARG A 13 -6.28 -6.35 -0.63
N GLU A 14 -6.31 -5.11 -0.18
CA GLU A 14 -7.29 -4.11 -0.62
C GLU A 14 -7.12 -3.80 -2.12
N ILE A 15 -5.89 -3.57 -2.59
CA ILE A 15 -5.61 -3.38 -4.03
C ILE A 15 -6.12 -4.59 -4.84
N ALA A 16 -5.85 -5.82 -4.37
CA ALA A 16 -6.32 -7.03 -5.04
C ALA A 16 -7.86 -7.12 -5.09
N TYR A 17 -8.54 -6.76 -3.98
CA TYR A 17 -10.00 -6.70 -3.97
C TYR A 17 -10.56 -5.65 -4.92
N ARG A 18 -10.00 -4.44 -4.93
CA ARG A 18 -10.42 -3.36 -5.83
C ARG A 18 -10.27 -3.76 -7.29
N ARG A 19 -9.11 -4.31 -7.67
CA ARG A 19 -8.86 -4.82 -9.03
C ARG A 19 -9.86 -5.92 -9.45
N ARG A 20 -10.36 -6.72 -8.50
CA ARG A 20 -11.35 -7.77 -8.74
C ARG A 20 -12.80 -7.25 -8.78
N LEU A 21 -13.17 -6.34 -7.88
CA LEU A 21 -14.55 -5.92 -7.64
C LEU A 21 -14.95 -4.69 -8.46
N TYR A 22 -14.04 -3.73 -8.64
CA TYR A 22 -14.32 -2.48 -9.33
C TYR A 22 -14.79 -2.66 -10.78
N PRO A 23 -14.25 -3.59 -11.59
CA PRO A 23 -14.76 -3.79 -12.95
C PRO A 23 -16.26 -4.10 -12.97
N ARG A 24 -16.75 -4.91 -12.02
CA ARG A 24 -18.18 -5.18 -11.88
C ARG A 24 -18.94 -3.94 -11.42
N TRP A 25 -18.41 -3.17 -10.47
CA TRP A 25 -19.07 -1.95 -10.00
C TRP A 25 -19.13 -0.87 -11.08
N VAL A 26 -18.13 -0.80 -11.97
CA VAL A 26 -18.14 0.08 -13.14
C VAL A 26 -19.20 -0.37 -14.13
N ALA A 27 -19.30 -1.66 -14.43
CA ALA A 27 -20.36 -2.21 -15.29
C ALA A 27 -21.77 -1.94 -14.71
N ASP A 28 -21.92 -2.06 -13.40
CA ASP A 28 -23.16 -1.78 -12.66
C ASP A 28 -23.42 -0.26 -12.45
N LYS A 29 -22.56 0.62 -12.98
CA LYS A 29 -22.61 2.10 -12.82
C LYS A 29 -22.59 2.59 -11.36
N LYS A 30 -22.05 1.79 -10.44
CA LYS A 30 -21.86 2.14 -9.02
C LYS A 30 -20.57 2.90 -8.75
N LEU A 31 -19.64 2.90 -9.70
CA LEU A 31 -18.35 3.57 -9.65
C LEU A 31 -17.96 3.99 -11.07
N SER A 32 -17.42 5.18 -11.28
CA SER A 32 -16.89 5.52 -12.61
C SER A 32 -15.53 4.84 -12.83
N GLN A 33 -15.19 4.54 -14.09
CA GLN A 33 -13.88 3.98 -14.43
C GLN A 33 -12.74 4.89 -13.92
N LYS A 34 -12.89 6.22 -14.10
CA LYS A 34 -11.93 7.22 -13.64
C LYS A 34 -11.70 7.16 -12.12
N GLU A 35 -12.77 7.04 -11.34
CA GLU A 35 -12.65 6.92 -9.89
C GLU A 35 -12.05 5.58 -9.47
N ALA A 36 -12.39 4.49 -10.17
CA ALA A 36 -11.82 3.18 -9.92
C ALA A 36 -10.29 3.18 -10.12
N ASP A 37 -9.84 3.76 -11.23
CA ASP A 37 -8.42 3.87 -11.57
C ASP A 37 -7.68 4.75 -10.56
N TYR A 38 -8.24 5.93 -10.25
CA TYR A 38 -7.66 6.83 -9.25
C TYR A 38 -7.55 6.18 -7.87
N GLN A 39 -8.59 5.46 -7.42
CA GLN A 39 -8.57 4.80 -6.12
C GLN A 39 -7.57 3.64 -6.06
N ILE A 40 -7.29 2.96 -7.17
CA ILE A 40 -6.25 1.92 -7.24
C ILE A 40 -4.87 2.58 -7.21
N GLU A 41 -4.65 3.61 -8.01
CA GLU A 41 -3.40 4.38 -8.07
C GLU A 41 -3.02 4.94 -6.69
N VAL A 42 -3.96 5.57 -5.99
CA VAL A 42 -3.73 6.10 -4.63
C VAL A 42 -3.34 4.98 -3.65
N MET A 43 -3.97 3.81 -3.72
CA MET A 43 -3.60 2.69 -2.84
C MET A 43 -2.21 2.13 -3.15
N GLU A 44 -1.80 2.12 -4.42
CA GLU A 44 -0.45 1.74 -4.83
C GLU A 44 0.59 2.75 -4.32
N CYS A 45 0.28 4.06 -4.37
CA CYS A 45 1.09 5.11 -3.75
C CYS A 45 1.21 4.92 -2.23
N VAL A 46 0.12 4.56 -1.54
CA VAL A 46 0.16 4.24 -0.10
C VAL A 46 1.11 3.08 0.18
N LEU A 47 1.04 2.01 -0.62
CA LEU A 47 1.95 0.87 -0.48
C LEU A 47 3.42 1.26 -0.67
N SER A 48 3.69 2.12 -1.66
CA SER A 48 5.03 2.66 -1.92
C SER A 48 5.56 3.47 -0.73
N THR A 49 4.72 4.35 -0.17
CA THR A 49 5.06 5.12 1.03
C THR A 49 5.40 4.22 2.21
N LEU A 50 4.58 3.19 2.49
CA LEU A 50 4.83 2.24 3.58
C LEU A 50 6.14 1.48 3.38
N GLN A 51 6.45 1.08 2.14
CA GLN A 51 7.72 0.44 1.80
C GLN A 51 8.91 1.36 2.08
N ALA A 52 8.82 2.64 1.68
CA ALA A 52 9.87 3.62 1.93
C ALA A 52 10.13 3.85 3.43
N VAL A 53 9.07 3.87 4.25
CA VAL A 53 9.22 3.97 5.72
C VAL A 53 9.91 2.73 6.27
N LEU A 54 9.52 1.52 5.84
CA LEU A 54 10.14 0.28 6.29
C LEU A 54 11.63 0.23 5.94
N ASP A 55 11.99 0.66 4.73
CA ASP A 55 13.39 0.69 4.29
C ASP A 55 14.20 1.76 5.04
N PHE A 56 13.58 2.90 5.36
CA PHE A 56 14.18 3.90 6.23
C PHE A 56 14.45 3.36 7.64
N GLU A 57 13.47 2.70 8.27
CA GLU A 57 13.64 2.09 9.59
C GLU A 57 14.76 1.05 9.60
N ARG A 58 14.80 0.17 8.58
CA ARG A 58 15.87 -0.83 8.42
C ARG A 58 17.25 -0.21 8.24
N GLY A 59 17.33 0.84 7.41
CA GLY A 59 18.57 1.58 7.17
C GLY A 59 19.06 2.32 8.42
N PHE A 60 18.15 2.89 9.19
CA PHE A 60 18.45 3.57 10.45
C PHE A 60 18.99 2.61 11.50
N ILE A 61 18.33 1.46 11.71
CA ILE A 61 18.78 0.43 12.65
C ILE A 61 20.18 -0.08 12.27
N THR A 62 20.40 -0.35 10.98
CA THR A 62 21.69 -0.85 10.49
C THR A 62 22.82 0.16 10.69
N LYS A 63 22.57 1.46 10.43
CA LYS A 63 23.56 2.53 10.64
C LYS A 63 23.89 2.72 12.12
N ASN A 64 22.89 2.71 13.00
CA ASN A 64 23.11 2.88 14.42
C ASN A 64 23.84 1.68 15.04
N LYS A 65 23.52 0.45 14.64
CA LYS A 65 24.22 -0.74 15.14
C LYS A 65 25.73 -0.70 14.84
N LYS A 66 26.12 -0.25 13.64
CA LYS A 66 27.53 -0.06 13.25
C LYS A 66 28.25 1.07 14.01
N LEU A 67 27.52 1.99 14.65
CA LEU A 67 28.10 3.12 15.36
C LEU A 67 28.52 2.76 16.80
N PHE A 68 28.01 1.64 17.31
CA PHE A 68 28.21 1.17 18.69
C PHE A 68 28.91 -0.21 18.75
N GLU A 69 29.46 -0.68 17.62
CA GLU A 69 30.40 -1.81 17.52
C GLU A 69 31.83 -1.26 17.37
#